data_AF-A0A7W0FZ09-F1
#
_entry.id   AF-A0A7W0FZ09-F1
#
_cell.length_a   1.000
_cell.length_b   1.000
_cell.length_c   1.000
_cell.angle_alpha   90.00
_cell.angle_beta   90.00
_cell.angle_gamma   90.00
#
_symmetry.space_group_name_H-M   'P 1'
#
loop_
_entity.id
_entity.type
_entity.pdbx_description
1 polymer ?
#
loop_
_entity_poly.entity_id
_entity_poly.type
_entity_poly.pdbx_seq_one_letter_code
_entity_poly.pdbx_strand_id
1 'polypeptide(L)'
;MSAETKKLWRTIGIIAVVGILVLIPLVWLALRLRDDAYRRRVVVANEVETLSVLEGIAAAQQLYLQSNSQYGTFKQLVEAGVFRAPLEGDTLVADGYSFKLKVTPKAERQTSSFSVNADPLVSGGRDATGKRHFYLDSNLVGIRVNEERPASASDPPRQTVNDY
;
A
#
# COMPACT_ATOMS: atom_id res chain seq x y z
N MET A 1 -33.79 -37.29 -44.55
CA MET A 1 -32.47 -36.65 -44.32
C MET A 1 -31.38 -37.52 -44.96
N SER A 2 -30.65 -36.96 -45.94
CA SER A 2 -29.57 -37.65 -46.65
C SER A 2 -28.37 -37.97 -45.72
N ALA A 3 -27.63 -39.03 -46.04
CA ALA A 3 -26.44 -39.46 -45.28
C ALA A 3 -25.36 -38.36 -45.23
N GLU A 4 -25.29 -37.51 -46.25
CA GLU A 4 -24.38 -36.36 -46.31
C GLU A 4 -24.77 -35.26 -45.32
N THR A 5 -26.07 -35.00 -45.17
CA THR A 5 -26.59 -34.04 -44.17
C THR A 5 -26.22 -34.48 -42.76
N LYS A 6 -26.31 -35.78 -42.43
CA LYS A 6 -25.91 -36.30 -41.11
C LYS A 6 -24.40 -36.19 -40.86
N LYS A 7 -23.55 -36.35 -41.88
CA LYS A 7 -22.10 -36.13 -41.77
C LYS A 7 -21.77 -34.66 -41.52
N LEU A 8 -22.42 -33.74 -42.23
CA LEU A 8 -22.23 -32.29 -42.05
C LEU A 8 -22.59 -31.83 -40.64
N TRP A 9 -23.73 -32.25 -40.08
CA TRP A 9 -24.12 -31.91 -38.72
C TRP A 9 -23.16 -32.47 -37.66
N ARG A 10 -22.56 -33.65 -37.91
CA ARG A 10 -21.53 -34.21 -37.01
C ARG A 10 -20.25 -33.38 -37.05
N THR A 11 -19.78 -32.97 -38.23
CA THR A 11 -18.57 -32.14 -38.37
C THR A 11 -18.77 -30.77 -37.73
N ILE A 12 -19.91 -30.13 -37.97
CA ILE A 12 -20.27 -28.85 -37.33
C ILE A 12 -20.32 -29.00 -35.81
N GLY A 13 -20.94 -30.08 -35.31
CA GLY A 13 -20.99 -30.39 -33.89
C GLY A 13 -19.60 -30.55 -33.27
N ILE A 14 -18.68 -31.25 -33.94
CA ILE A 14 -17.30 -31.42 -33.48
C ILE A 14 -16.56 -30.08 -33.46
N ILE A 15 -16.65 -29.28 -34.52
CA ILE A 15 -16.00 -27.96 -34.60
C ILE A 15 -16.53 -27.04 -33.49
N ALA A 16 -17.85 -27.04 -33.25
CA ALA A 16 -18.45 -26.26 -32.18
C ALA A 16 -17.95 -26.70 -30.79
N VAL A 17 -17.90 -28.01 -30.52
CA VAL A 17 -17.39 -28.54 -29.24
C VAL A 17 -15.92 -28.23 -29.05
N VAL A 18 -15.07 -28.44 -30.06
CA VAL A 18 -13.64 -28.10 -29.99
C VAL A 18 -13.46 -26.60 -29.80
N GLY A 19 -14.24 -25.78 -30.52
CA GLY A 19 -14.23 -24.33 -30.36
C GLY A 19 -14.58 -23.91 -28.93
N ILE A 20 -15.62 -24.48 -28.33
CA ILE A 20 -16.01 -24.20 -26.93
C ILE A 20 -14.93 -24.66 -25.94
N LEU A 21 -14.33 -25.85 -26.15
CA LEU A 21 -13.27 -26.38 -25.29
C LEU A 21 -12.02 -25.49 -25.27
N VAL A 22 -11.76 -24.75 -26.35
CA VAL A 22 -10.66 -23.77 -26.40
C VAL A 22 -11.10 -22.40 -25.89
N LEU A 23 -12.33 -21.96 -26.18
CA LEU A 23 -12.81 -20.64 -25.78
C LEU A 23 -13.00 -20.50 -24.28
N ILE A 24 -13.54 -21.51 -23.60
CA ILE A 24 -13.76 -21.48 -22.14
C ILE A 24 -12.46 -21.21 -21.36
N PRO A 25 -11.36 -21.96 -21.56
CA PRO A 25 -10.12 -21.70 -20.83
C PRO A 25 -9.49 -20.35 -21.21
N LEU A 26 -9.65 -19.87 -22.44
CA LEU A 26 -9.17 -18.54 -22.83
C LEU A 26 -9.94 -17.41 -22.13
N VAL A 27 -11.27 -17.51 -22.05
CA VAL A 27 -12.09 -16.55 -21.30
C VAL A 27 -11.74 -16.58 -19.82
N TRP A 28 -11.57 -17.77 -19.24
CA TRP A 28 -11.16 -17.93 -17.85
C TRP A 28 -9.78 -17.30 -17.58
N LEU A 29 -8.81 -17.51 -18.47
CA LEU A 29 -7.48 -16.90 -18.38
C LEU A 29 -7.57 -15.36 -18.48
N ALA A 30 -8.36 -14.84 -19.41
CA ALA A 30 -8.54 -13.40 -19.58
C ALA A 30 -9.12 -12.72 -18.34
N LEU A 31 -10.12 -13.35 -17.69
CA LEU A 31 -10.68 -12.87 -16.43
C LEU A 31 -9.62 -12.85 -15.32
N ARG A 32 -8.81 -13.91 -15.19
CA ARG A 32 -7.74 -13.98 -14.20
C ARG A 32 -6.68 -12.89 -14.38
N LEU A 33 -6.25 -12.65 -15.63
CA LEU A 33 -5.28 -11.60 -15.95
C LEU A 33 -5.81 -10.21 -15.62
N ARG A 34 -7.12 -9.97 -15.82
CA ARG A 34 -7.77 -8.70 -15.50
C ARG A 34 -7.77 -8.42 -13.99
N ASP A 35 -8.10 -9.43 -13.18
CA ASP A 35 -8.12 -9.30 -11.72
C ASP A 35 -6.73 -8.96 -11.15
N ASP A 36 -5.68 -9.62 -11.67
CA ASP A 36 -4.30 -9.37 -11.25
C ASP A 36 -3.85 -7.94 -11.60
N ALA A 37 -4.23 -7.44 -12.78
CA ALA A 37 -3.91 -6.08 -13.22
C ALA A 37 -4.60 -5.02 -12.36
N TYR A 38 -5.88 -5.23 -12.00
CA TYR A 38 -6.61 -4.32 -11.12
C TYR A 38 -5.99 -4.27 -9.73
N ARG A 39 -5.65 -5.44 -9.16
CA ARG A 39 -5.02 -5.52 -7.82
C ARG A 39 -3.66 -4.82 -7.77
N ARG A 40 -2.83 -4.98 -8.81
CA ARG A 40 -1.56 -4.23 -8.90
C ARG A 40 -1.76 -2.72 -8.86
N ARG A 41 -2.83 -2.21 -9.47
CA ARG A 41 -3.14 -0.77 -9.45
C ARG A 41 -3.57 -0.31 -8.06
N VAL A 42 -4.38 -1.10 -7.34
CA VAL A 42 -4.78 -0.80 -5.96
C VAL A 42 -3.57 -0.77 -5.04
N VAL A 43 -2.67 -1.75 -5.12
CA VAL A 43 -1.42 -1.78 -4.33
C VAL A 43 -0.57 -0.53 -4.55
N VAL A 44 -0.42 -0.10 -5.81
CA VAL A 44 0.34 1.11 -6.13
C VAL A 44 -0.37 2.37 -5.63
N ALA A 45 -1.71 2.44 -5.73
CA ALA A 45 -2.50 3.55 -5.21
C ALA A 45 -2.34 3.67 -3.68
N ASN A 46 -2.52 2.56 -2.97
CA ASN A 46 -2.32 2.46 -1.51
C ASN A 46 -0.92 2.94 -1.09
N GLU A 47 0.13 2.55 -1.84
CA GLU A 47 1.49 3.00 -1.59
C GLU A 47 1.66 4.52 -1.78
N VAL A 48 1.05 5.10 -2.81
CA VAL A 48 1.10 6.55 -3.05
C VAL A 48 0.32 7.33 -1.99
N GLU A 49 -0.86 6.85 -1.60
CA GLU A 49 -1.67 7.44 -0.53
C GLU A 49 -0.94 7.36 0.81
N THR A 50 -0.29 6.24 1.10
CA THR A 50 0.54 6.06 2.30
C THR A 50 1.63 7.12 2.40
N LEU A 51 2.27 7.47 1.28
CA LEU A 51 3.29 8.52 1.24
C LEU A 51 2.68 9.89 1.55
N SER A 52 1.51 10.19 0.99
CA SER A 52 0.79 11.43 1.30
C SER A 52 0.39 11.50 2.79
N VAL A 53 0.00 10.37 3.39
CA VAL A 53 -0.32 10.29 4.82
C VAL A 53 0.94 10.52 5.66
N LEU A 54 2.08 9.93 5.30
CA LEU A 54 3.36 10.17 5.99
C LEU A 54 3.78 11.65 5.95
N GLU A 55 3.62 12.30 4.80
CA GLU A 55 3.86 13.74 4.66
C GLU A 55 2.90 14.56 5.52
N GLY A 56 1.61 14.18 5.56
CA GLY A 56 0.61 14.79 6.44
C GLY A 56 0.96 14.64 7.93
N ILE A 57 1.45 13.47 8.35
CA ILE A 57 1.92 13.23 9.71
C ILE A 57 3.15 14.11 10.01
N ALA A 58 4.12 14.20 9.09
CA ALA A 58 5.30 15.04 9.26
C ALA A 58 4.91 16.52 9.46
N ALA A 59 3.96 17.00 8.65
CA ALA A 59 3.44 18.37 8.77
C ALA A 59 2.72 18.60 10.10
N ALA A 60 1.86 17.67 10.52
CA ALA A 60 1.14 17.75 11.79
C ALA A 60 2.11 17.74 12.99
N GLN A 61 3.16 16.91 12.95
CA GLN A 61 4.21 16.88 13.95
C GLN A 61 4.94 18.22 14.05
N GLN A 62 5.25 18.84 12.92
CA GLN A 62 5.91 20.14 12.89
C GLN A 62 5.03 21.25 13.48
N LEU A 63 3.74 21.25 13.16
CA LEU A 63 2.76 22.19 13.75
C LEU A 63 2.64 21.99 15.27
N TYR A 64 2.60 20.73 15.71
CA TYR A 64 2.53 20.41 17.14
C TYR A 64 3.80 20.83 17.88
N LEU A 65 4.97 20.63 17.28
CA LEU A 65 6.26 21.05 17.79
C LEU A 65 6.35 22.58 17.99
N GLN A 66 5.82 23.36 17.04
CA GLN A 66 5.79 24.83 17.15
C GLN A 66 4.98 25.30 18.36
N SER A 67 3.86 24.64 18.66
CA SER A 67 2.97 25.02 19.76
C SER A 67 3.40 24.44 21.13
N ASN A 68 4.03 23.27 21.15
CA ASN A 68 4.28 22.50 22.39
C ASN A 68 5.77 22.26 22.68
N SER A 69 6.68 22.71 21.81
CA SER A 69 8.14 22.49 21.94
C SER A 69 8.60 21.01 22.02
N GLN A 70 7.71 20.07 21.70
CA GLN A 70 7.97 18.64 21.59
C GLN A 70 7.07 18.01 20.52
N TYR A 71 7.42 16.82 20.04
CA TYR A 71 6.54 16.04 19.15
C TYR A 71 5.40 15.38 19.92
N GLY A 72 4.30 15.08 19.22
CA GLY A 72 3.05 14.58 19.80
C GLY A 72 2.72 13.16 19.34
N THR A 73 2.08 12.36 20.18
CA THR A 73 1.46 11.08 19.78
C THR A 73 0.23 11.31 18.90
N PHE A 74 -0.28 10.28 18.20
CA PHE A 74 -1.46 10.43 17.34
C PHE A 74 -2.66 11.02 18.09
N LYS A 75 -2.91 10.57 19.32
CA LYS A 75 -3.99 11.11 20.17
C LYS A 75 -3.79 12.60 20.43
N GLN A 76 -2.58 13.01 20.80
CA GLN A 76 -2.27 14.43 21.05
C GLN A 76 -2.39 15.29 19.80
N LEU A 77 -2.03 14.76 18.62
CA LEU A 77 -2.20 15.47 17.35
C LEU A 77 -3.69 15.66 16.99
N VAL A 78 -4.53 14.65 17.28
CA VAL A 78 -5.98 14.73 17.06
C VAL A 78 -6.64 15.67 18.08
N GLU A 79 -6.28 15.59 19.35
CA GLU A 79 -6.76 16.47 20.41
C GLU A 79 -6.39 17.94 20.16
N ALA A 80 -5.17 18.19 19.67
CA ALA A 80 -4.73 19.52 19.26
C ALA A 80 -5.38 20.01 17.95
N GLY A 81 -6.18 19.17 17.27
CA GLY A 81 -6.86 19.51 16.02
C GLY A 81 -5.94 19.69 14.81
N VAL A 82 -4.65 19.35 14.93
CA VAL A 82 -3.65 19.48 13.84
C VAL A 82 -3.61 18.25 12.93
N PHE A 83 -4.26 17.16 13.34
CA PHE A 83 -4.37 15.93 12.57
C PHE A 83 -5.78 15.37 12.67
N ARG A 84 -6.31 14.84 11.56
CA ARG A 84 -7.62 14.18 11.54
C ARG A 84 -7.46 12.86 10.82
N ALA A 85 -7.57 11.77 11.56
CA ALA A 85 -7.53 10.44 10.99
C ALA A 85 -8.30 9.44 11.88
N PRO A 86 -8.86 8.38 11.30
CA PRO A 86 -9.48 7.31 12.07
C PRO A 86 -8.39 6.57 12.85
N LEU A 87 -8.28 6.86 14.15
CA LEU A 87 -7.35 6.16 15.03
C LEU A 87 -8.00 4.88 15.54
N GLU A 88 -7.32 3.75 15.33
CA GLU A 88 -7.63 2.48 15.98
C GLU A 88 -6.65 2.31 17.15
N GLY A 89 -7.02 2.84 18.31
CA GLY A 89 -6.15 2.85 19.49
C GLY A 89 -4.98 3.83 19.34
N ASP A 90 -3.75 3.30 19.34
CA ASP A 90 -2.50 4.07 19.17
C ASP A 90 -1.90 3.91 17.76
N THR A 91 -2.62 3.22 16.86
CA THR A 91 -2.24 3.02 15.47
C THR A 91 -3.24 3.68 14.54
N LEU A 92 -2.73 4.30 13.49
CA LEU A 92 -3.56 4.76 12.38
C LEU A 92 -3.61 3.64 11.34
N VAL A 93 -4.80 3.33 10.83
CA VAL A 93 -4.98 2.42 9.70
C VAL A 93 -5.64 3.20 8.58
N ALA A 94 -4.97 3.28 7.43
CA ALA A 94 -5.46 3.99 6.25
C ALA A 94 -4.99 3.29 4.98
N ASP A 95 -5.87 3.18 3.99
CA ASP A 95 -5.55 2.75 2.62
C ASP A 95 -4.73 1.45 2.53
N GLY A 96 -5.05 0.48 3.40
CA GLY A 96 -4.37 -0.82 3.42
C GLY A 96 -3.02 -0.85 4.15
N TYR A 97 -2.67 0.23 4.86
CA TYR A 97 -1.46 0.37 5.66
C TYR A 97 -1.76 0.65 7.12
N SER A 98 -0.87 0.16 7.98
CA SER A 98 -0.83 0.46 9.41
C SER A 98 0.34 1.37 9.73
N PHE A 99 0.06 2.45 10.45
CA PHE A 99 1.02 3.48 10.82
C PHE A 99 1.27 3.42 12.32
N LYS A 100 2.53 3.22 12.69
CA LYS A 100 2.99 3.16 14.07
C LYS A 100 3.93 4.33 14.33
N LEU A 101 3.46 5.27 15.13
CA LEU A 101 4.22 6.44 15.54
C LEU A 101 4.90 6.17 16.88
N LYS A 102 6.19 6.45 16.96
CA LYS A 102 6.98 6.46 18.19
C LYS A 102 7.51 7.86 18.41
N VAL A 103 7.22 8.43 19.58
CA VAL A 103 7.71 9.74 19.99
C VAL A 103 8.71 9.55 21.11
N THR A 104 9.88 10.15 20.94
CA THR A 104 10.89 10.26 21.98
C THR A 104 10.81 11.68 22.57
N PRO A 105 10.41 11.82 23.84
CA PRO A 105 10.31 13.12 24.49
C PRO A 105 11.69 13.75 24.66
N LYS A 106 11.71 15.08 24.81
CA LYS A 106 12.95 15.81 25.10
C LYS A 106 13.48 15.39 26.47
N ALA A 107 14.76 15.02 26.53
CA ALA A 107 15.49 14.77 27.78
C ALA A 107 16.70 15.72 27.88
N GLU A 108 17.34 15.80 29.05
CA GLU A 108 18.45 16.75 29.32
C GLU A 108 19.58 16.71 28.27
N ARG A 109 19.78 15.57 27.60
CA ARG A 109 20.83 15.37 26.57
C ARG A 109 20.29 14.89 25.22
N GLN A 110 18.98 14.88 25.02
CA GLN A 110 18.36 14.36 23.79
C GLN A 110 17.26 15.30 23.31
N THR A 111 17.39 15.77 22.07
CA THR A 111 16.35 16.52 21.38
C THR A 111 15.12 15.62 21.22
N SER A 112 13.91 16.19 21.31
CA SER A 112 12.71 15.42 20.99
C SER A 112 12.80 14.92 19.55
N SER A 113 12.39 13.68 19.31
CA SER A 113 12.36 13.09 17.98
C SER A 113 11.10 12.26 17.81
N PHE A 114 10.72 12.00 16.56
CA PHE A 114 9.67 11.05 16.26
C PHE A 114 10.10 10.14 15.12
N SER A 115 9.52 8.94 15.09
CA SER A 115 9.60 8.04 13.96
C SER A 115 8.25 7.42 13.66
N VAL A 116 7.98 7.17 12.38
CA VAL A 116 6.76 6.54 11.89
C VAL A 116 7.14 5.37 11.00
N ASN A 117 6.61 4.20 11.32
CA ASN A 117 6.61 3.05 10.45
C ASN A 117 5.26 2.96 9.75
N ALA A 118 5.24 2.84 8.43
CA ALA A 118 4.04 2.47 7.67
C ALA A 118 4.27 1.10 7.04
N ASP A 119 3.52 0.11 7.53
CA ASP A 119 3.61 -1.28 7.10
C ASP A 119 2.28 -1.70 6.43
N PRO A 120 2.32 -2.40 5.29
CA PRO A 120 1.10 -2.91 4.68
C PRO A 120 0.42 -3.89 5.63
N LEU A 121 -0.92 -3.83 5.70
CA LEU A 121 -1.72 -4.78 6.49
C LEU A 121 -1.52 -6.22 6.01
N VAL A 122 -1.31 -6.40 4.70
CA VAL A 122 -0.96 -7.67 4.07
C VAL A 122 0.21 -7.43 3.13
N SER A 123 1.40 -7.92 3.50
CA SER A 123 2.67 -7.66 2.79
C SER A 123 2.92 -8.58 1.58
N GLY A 124 2.06 -9.57 1.32
CA GLY A 124 2.32 -10.54 0.26
C GLY A 124 1.12 -11.39 -0.14
N GLY A 125 1.29 -12.15 -1.23
CA GLY A 125 0.26 -13.02 -1.78
C GLY A 125 -0.79 -12.27 -2.62
N ARG A 126 -1.91 -12.96 -2.90
CA ARG A 126 -2.97 -12.45 -3.78
C ARG A 126 -3.67 -11.22 -3.20
N ASP A 127 -3.74 -11.15 -1.88
CA ASP A 127 -4.48 -10.13 -1.13
C ASP A 127 -3.55 -9.06 -0.51
N ALA A 128 -2.34 -8.91 -1.07
CA ALA A 128 -1.41 -7.88 -0.64
C ALA A 128 -2.04 -6.49 -0.76
N THR A 129 -1.96 -5.71 0.31
CA THR A 129 -2.41 -4.32 0.35
C THR A 129 -1.27 -3.36 -0.01
N GLY A 130 -0.03 -3.83 0.06
CA GLY A 130 1.19 -3.12 -0.23
C GLY A 130 2.37 -4.08 -0.36
N LYS A 131 3.45 -3.65 -1.01
CA LYS A 131 4.69 -4.42 -1.09
C LYS A 131 5.82 -3.77 -0.32
N ARG A 132 5.77 -2.44 -0.17
CA ARG A 132 6.85 -1.65 0.41
C ARG A 132 6.48 -1.23 1.82
N HIS A 133 7.45 -1.32 2.70
CA HIS A 133 7.43 -0.76 4.04
C HIS A 133 8.10 0.60 4.00
N PHE A 134 7.54 1.57 4.71
CA PHE A 134 8.05 2.93 4.74
C PHE A 134 8.43 3.33 6.17
N TYR A 135 9.47 4.15 6.27
CA TYR A 135 9.93 4.69 7.54
C TYR A 135 10.28 6.17 7.41
N LEU A 136 9.77 6.96 8.33
CA LEU A 136 10.00 8.39 8.44
C LEU A 136 10.56 8.69 9.83
N ASP A 137 11.57 9.55 9.92
CA ASP A 137 12.16 10.00 11.19
C ASP A 137 12.43 11.50 11.13
N SER A 138 12.26 12.21 12.25
CA SER A 138 12.54 13.66 12.34
C SER A 138 14.00 14.03 12.06
N ASN A 139 14.94 13.10 12.25
CA ASN A 139 16.38 13.32 12.11
C ASN A 139 16.92 12.89 10.74
N LEU A 140 16.09 12.26 9.89
CA LEU A 140 16.50 11.77 8.58
C LEU A 140 15.86 12.61 7.49
N VAL A 141 16.63 12.87 6.44
CA VAL A 141 16.11 13.47 5.21
C VAL A 141 15.48 12.37 4.37
N GLY A 142 14.18 12.53 4.09
CA GLY A 142 13.42 11.65 3.21
C GLY A 142 12.88 10.38 3.89
N ILE A 143 11.96 9.73 3.18
CA ILE A 143 11.32 8.47 3.61
C ILE A 143 12.23 7.31 3.24
N ARG A 144 12.49 6.38 4.17
CA ARG A 144 13.21 5.13 3.92
C ARG A 144 12.25 4.04 3.46
N VAL A 145 12.74 3.14 2.62
CA VAL A 145 11.94 2.07 2.01
C VAL A 145 12.61 0.72 2.19
N ASN A 146 11.81 -0.30 2.49
CA ASN A 146 12.24 -1.71 2.48
C ASN A 146 11.11 -2.58 1.91
N GLU A 147 11.41 -3.62 1.14
CA GLU A 147 10.39 -4.49 0.50
C GLU A 147 10.10 -5.78 1.28
N GLU A 148 10.95 -6.16 2.24
CA GLU A 148 10.91 -7.47 2.89
C GLU A 148 10.46 -7.40 4.35
N ARG A 149 10.82 -6.30 5.02
CA ARG A 149 10.59 -6.11 6.46
C ARG A 149 10.19 -4.66 6.74
N PRO A 150 9.62 -4.38 7.93
CA PRO A 150 9.45 -3.02 8.39
C PRO A 150 10.72 -2.19 8.21
N ALA A 151 10.55 -1.05 7.55
CA ALA A 151 11.66 -0.16 7.23
C ALA A 151 12.21 0.50 8.51
N SER A 152 13.46 0.91 8.44
CA SER A 152 14.23 1.46 9.55
C SER A 152 15.12 2.60 9.08
N ALA A 153 15.75 3.29 10.02
CA ALA A 153 16.69 4.37 9.75
C ALA A 153 17.88 3.97 8.85
N SER A 154 18.25 2.69 8.86
CA SER A 154 19.39 2.14 8.10
C SER A 154 19.03 1.75 6.67
N ASP A 155 17.74 1.75 6.32
CA ASP A 155 17.28 1.36 4.98
C ASP A 155 17.51 2.51 3.97
N PRO A 156 17.64 2.21 2.67
CA PRO A 156 17.90 3.22 1.66
C PRO A 156 16.76 4.26 1.59
N PRO A 157 17.07 5.52 1.24
CA PRO A 157 16.02 6.50 0.98
C PRO A 157 15.21 6.07 -0.24
N ARG A 158 13.93 6.43 -0.26
CA ARG A 158 13.10 6.31 -1.45
C ARG A 158 13.74 7.11 -2.58
N GLN A 159 14.03 6.44 -3.68
CA GLN A 159 14.46 7.11 -4.91
C GLN A 159 13.34 8.03 -5.39
N THR A 160 13.66 9.30 -5.62
CA THR A 160 12.71 10.26 -6.20
C THR A 160 12.90 10.28 -7.72
N VAL A 161 11.88 10.70 -8.46
CA VAL A 161 11.94 10.75 -9.94
C VAL A 161 13.10 11.63 -10.46
N ASN A 162 13.63 12.53 -9.61
CA ASN A 162 14.79 13.38 -9.93
C ASN A 162 16.14 12.65 -9.93
N ASP A 163 16.18 11.37 -9.56
CA ASP A 163 17.42 10.57 -9.52
C ASP A 163 17.67 9.78 -10.84
N TYR A 164 16.98 10.13 -11.93
CA TYR A 164 17.14 9.56 -13.29
C TYR A 164 17.55 10.62 -14.32
#